data_AF-A0A7S1W1D5-F1
#
_entry.id   AF-A0A7S1W1D5-F1
#
_cell.length_a   1.000
_cell.length_b   1.000
_cell.length_c   1.000
_cell.angle_alpha   90.00
_cell.angle_beta   90.00
_cell.angle_gamma   90.00
#
_symmetry.space_group_name_H-M   'P 1'
#
loop_
_entity.id
_entity.type
_entity.pdbx_description
1 polymer ?
#
loop_
_entity_poly.entity_id
_entity_poly.type
_entity_poly.pdbx_seq_one_letter_code
_entity_poly.pdbx_strand_id
1 'polypeptide(L)'
;QVATVTQKMNESAAAFADIHSVEDACKPTAEVASRMFFSLDQLAALCPTYGFSLRFFFSVIDAALSDLPEGDFYERLRFINRRLFGVLNTRVSRSMYHEDHRTWHLRLAQLRCSVTDDVGKQIPSAWWDMLLGIGAR
;
A
#
# COMPACT_ATOMS: atom_id res chain seq x y z
N GLN A 1 -18.77 37.73 24.24
CA GLN A 1 -17.47 37.30 23.64
C GLN A 1 -17.07 35.85 23.96
N VAL A 2 -17.79 35.11 24.83
CA VAL A 2 -17.46 33.69 25.14
C VAL A 2 -18.10 32.70 24.15
N ALA A 3 -19.29 33.00 23.60
CA ALA A 3 -20.00 32.14 22.65
C ALA A 3 -19.25 31.91 21.32
N THR A 4 -18.45 32.89 20.88
CA THR A 4 -17.62 32.80 19.67
C THR A 4 -16.37 31.94 19.86
N VAL A 5 -15.92 31.73 21.10
CA VAL A 5 -14.74 30.89 21.41
C VAL A 5 -15.16 29.42 21.52
N THR A 6 -16.30 29.12 22.13
CA THR A 6 -16.87 27.76 22.17
C THR A 6 -17.31 27.27 20.78
N GLN A 7 -17.83 28.15 19.92
CA GLN A 7 -18.16 27.79 18.54
C GLN A 7 -16.93 27.47 17.69
N LYS A 8 -15.85 28.27 17.81
CA LYS A 8 -14.57 27.99 17.15
C LYS A 8 -13.86 26.75 17.69
N MET A 9 -14.01 26.43 18.98
CA MET A 9 -13.52 25.17 19.55
C MET A 9 -14.27 23.94 19.01
N ASN A 10 -15.59 24.05 18.82
CA ASN A 10 -16.40 22.98 18.25
C ASN A 10 -16.12 22.75 16.75
N GLU A 11 -15.91 23.83 15.99
CA GLU A 11 -15.47 23.75 14.57
C GLU A 11 -14.07 23.13 14.45
N SER A 12 -13.16 23.44 15.38
CA SER A 12 -11.83 22.83 15.45
C SER A 12 -11.90 21.35 15.83
N ALA A 13 -12.70 20.97 16.83
CA ALA A 13 -12.88 19.57 17.24
C ALA A 13 -13.54 18.71 16.16
N ALA A 14 -14.49 19.28 15.40
CA ALA A 14 -15.09 18.63 14.25
C ALA A 14 -14.06 18.42 13.12
N ALA A 15 -13.27 19.44 12.79
CA ALA A 15 -12.19 19.30 11.82
C ALA A 15 -11.13 18.27 12.24
N PHE A 16 -10.78 18.20 13.53
CA PHE A 16 -9.86 17.18 14.06
C PHE A 16 -10.45 15.76 14.01
N ALA A 17 -11.74 15.59 14.28
CA ALA A 17 -12.41 14.30 14.14
C ALA A 17 -12.45 13.84 12.67
N ASP A 18 -12.69 14.76 11.74
CA ASP A 18 -12.68 14.48 10.30
C ASP A 18 -11.27 14.12 9.81
N ILE A 19 -10.23 14.81 10.30
CA ILE A 19 -8.83 14.49 9.99
C ILE A 19 -8.48 13.09 10.50
N HIS A 20 -8.82 12.76 11.75
CA HIS A 20 -8.56 11.42 12.28
C HIS A 20 -9.31 10.34 11.52
N SER A 21 -10.55 10.60 11.08
CA SER A 21 -11.30 9.65 10.24
C SER A 21 -10.62 9.39 8.89
N VAL A 22 -10.08 10.43 8.25
CA VAL A 22 -9.31 10.30 7.01
C VAL A 22 -7.97 9.59 7.25
N GLU A 23 -7.29 9.91 8.34
CA GLU A 23 -6.03 9.28 8.75
C GLU A 23 -6.22 7.78 8.98
N ASP A 24 -7.26 7.40 9.73
CA ASP A 24 -7.60 6.00 10.01
C ASP A 24 -7.91 5.23 8.72
N ALA A 25 -8.59 5.86 7.75
CA ALA A 25 -8.86 5.25 6.47
C ALA A 25 -7.60 5.10 5.59
N CYS A 26 -6.66 6.05 5.65
CA CYS A 26 -5.39 5.99 4.91
C CYS A 26 -4.36 5.03 5.52
N LYS A 27 -4.41 4.81 6.83
CA LYS A 27 -3.41 4.04 7.58
C LYS A 27 -3.13 2.64 7.01
N PRO A 28 -4.12 1.80 6.65
CA PRO A 28 -3.86 0.48 6.06
C PRO A 28 -3.07 0.57 4.74
N THR A 29 -3.37 1.60 3.94
CA THR A 29 -2.68 1.85 2.66
C THR A 29 -1.22 2.24 2.90
N ALA A 30 -0.97 3.13 3.87
CA ALA A 30 0.38 3.56 4.24
C ALA A 30 1.22 2.42 4.83
N GLU A 31 0.60 1.58 5.68
CA GLU A 31 1.26 0.40 6.25
C GLU A 31 1.69 -0.58 5.15
N VAL A 32 0.82 -0.84 4.17
CA VAL A 32 1.17 -1.75 3.07
C VAL A 32 2.17 -1.13 2.11
N ALA A 33 2.10 0.18 1.83
CA ALA A 33 3.15 0.87 1.09
C ALA A 33 4.52 0.71 1.79
N SER A 34 4.57 0.81 3.11
CA SER A 34 5.81 0.59 3.88
C SER A 34 6.31 -0.86 3.73
N ARG A 35 5.42 -1.85 3.83
CA ARG A 35 5.77 -3.26 3.62
C ARG A 35 6.22 -3.57 2.18
N MET A 36 5.67 -2.87 1.18
CA MET A 36 6.16 -2.96 -0.20
C MET A 36 7.61 -2.51 -0.28
N PHE A 37 7.95 -1.34 0.28
CA PHE A 37 9.32 -0.83 0.27
C PHE A 37 10.31 -1.82 0.90
N PHE A 38 10.01 -2.33 2.10
CA PHE A 38 10.88 -3.34 2.74
C PHE A 38 10.95 -4.65 1.96
N SER A 39 9.89 -5.02 1.22
CA SER A 39 9.94 -6.20 0.36
C SER A 39 10.83 -5.99 -0.87
N LEU A 40 10.92 -4.76 -1.40
CA LEU A 40 11.86 -4.42 -2.47
C LEU A 40 13.31 -4.50 -1.98
N ASP A 41 13.57 -3.98 -0.78
CA ASP A 41 14.90 -4.02 -0.16
C ASP A 41 15.40 -5.47 0.01
N GLN A 42 14.49 -6.38 0.39
CA GLN A 42 14.78 -7.81 0.53
C GLN A 42 15.09 -8.51 -0.81
N LEU A 43 14.71 -7.95 -1.96
CA LEU A 43 15.02 -8.57 -3.26
C LEU A 43 16.52 -8.60 -3.54
N ALA A 44 17.31 -7.73 -2.93
CA ALA A 44 18.77 -7.75 -3.04
C ALA A 44 19.38 -9.08 -2.55
N ALA A 45 18.68 -9.82 -1.70
CA ALA A 45 19.08 -11.16 -1.25
C ALA A 45 18.92 -12.24 -2.33
N LEU A 46 18.01 -12.04 -3.31
CA LEU A 46 17.85 -12.94 -4.46
C LEU A 46 18.90 -12.65 -5.53
N CYS A 47 19.11 -11.37 -5.84
CA CYS A 47 20.14 -10.92 -6.76
C CYS A 47 20.65 -9.52 -6.35
N PRO A 48 21.96 -9.30 -6.20
CA PRO A 48 22.51 -8.01 -5.78
C PRO A 48 22.17 -6.84 -6.71
N THR A 49 21.77 -7.11 -7.96
CA THR A 49 21.33 -6.08 -8.92
C THR A 49 19.95 -5.52 -8.59
N TYR A 50 19.16 -6.16 -7.72
CA TYR A 50 17.83 -5.70 -7.30
C TYR A 50 17.89 -4.70 -6.14
N GLY A 51 18.76 -3.70 -6.26
CA GLY A 51 18.89 -2.61 -5.29
C GLY A 51 17.95 -1.45 -5.62
N PHE A 52 16.80 -1.36 -4.95
CA PHE A 52 15.84 -0.27 -5.13
C PHE A 52 16.00 0.80 -4.05
N SER A 53 16.11 2.06 -4.48
CA SER A 53 16.22 3.19 -3.54
C SER A 53 14.87 3.66 -3.04
N LEU A 54 14.85 4.35 -1.89
CA LEU A 54 13.66 5.04 -1.41
C LEU A 54 13.15 6.09 -2.42
N ARG A 55 14.06 6.76 -3.15
CA ARG A 55 13.72 7.68 -4.23
C ARG A 55 12.96 6.98 -5.36
N PHE A 56 13.37 5.77 -5.74
CA PHE A 56 12.61 4.96 -6.69
C PHE A 56 11.20 4.70 -6.16
N PHE A 57 11.07 4.31 -4.89
CA PHE A 57 9.76 4.02 -4.30
C PHE A 57 8.84 5.25 -4.23
N PHE A 58 9.35 6.43 -3.89
CA PHE A 58 8.55 7.66 -3.97
C PHE A 58 8.08 7.98 -5.39
N SER A 59 8.91 7.74 -6.41
CA SER A 59 8.48 7.91 -7.80
C SER A 59 7.35 6.95 -8.23
N VAL A 60 7.17 5.84 -7.52
CA VAL A 60 6.05 4.90 -7.72
C VAL A 60 4.80 5.46 -7.06
N ILE A 61 4.91 6.00 -5.84
CA ILE A 61 3.82 6.67 -5.14
C ILE A 61 3.32 7.87 -5.95
N ASP A 62 4.21 8.74 -6.41
CA ASP A 62 3.85 9.91 -7.23
C ASP A 62 3.07 9.50 -8.48
N ALA A 63 3.51 8.43 -9.16
CA ALA A 63 2.83 7.91 -10.34
C ALA A 63 1.48 7.22 -10.03
N ALA A 64 1.30 6.70 -8.82
CA ALA A 64 0.02 6.16 -8.37
C ALA A 64 -0.97 7.26 -7.97
N LEU A 65 -0.47 8.39 -7.47
CA LEU A 65 -1.24 9.59 -7.12
C LEU A 65 -1.52 10.52 -8.31
N SER A 66 -0.87 10.29 -9.45
CA SER A 66 -1.11 11.05 -10.68
C SER A 66 -2.46 10.67 -11.30
N ASP A 67 -3.17 11.66 -11.83
CA ASP A 67 -4.44 11.50 -12.57
C ASP A 67 -5.52 10.74 -11.78
N LEU A 68 -5.73 11.13 -10.52
CA LEU A 68 -6.80 10.55 -9.70
C LEU A 68 -8.17 10.81 -10.36
N PRO A 69 -9.05 9.80 -10.42
CA PRO A 69 -10.40 9.99 -10.93
C PRO A 69 -11.16 10.96 -10.03
N GLU A 70 -12.10 11.69 -10.63
CA GLU A 70 -13.17 12.33 -9.88
C GLU A 70 -14.00 11.24 -9.18
N GLY A 71 -14.32 11.42 -7.90
CA GLY A 71 -14.98 10.41 -7.09
C GLY A 71 -14.86 10.72 -5.61
N ASP A 72 -15.55 9.92 -4.79
CA ASP A 72 -15.46 10.08 -3.34
C ASP A 72 -14.07 9.66 -2.81
N PHE A 73 -13.81 9.98 -1.54
CA PHE A 73 -12.53 9.68 -0.92
C PHE A 73 -12.18 8.17 -0.94
N TYR A 74 -13.15 7.30 -0.70
CA TYR A 74 -12.92 5.85 -0.62
C TYR A 74 -12.70 5.24 -2.01
N GLU A 75 -13.42 5.71 -3.03
CA GLU A 75 -13.20 5.35 -4.44
C GLU A 75 -11.78 5.74 -4.88
N ARG A 76 -11.34 6.96 -4.55
CA ARG A 76 -9.99 7.44 -4.86
C ARG A 76 -8.92 6.64 -4.12
N LEU A 77 -9.12 6.33 -2.84
CA LEU A 77 -8.17 5.54 -2.05
C LEU A 77 -8.00 4.12 -2.59
N ARG A 78 -9.11 3.50 -3.00
CA ARG A 78 -9.15 2.20 -3.67
C ARG A 78 -8.45 2.22 -5.02
N PHE A 79 -8.67 3.26 -5.82
CA PHE A 79 -7.94 3.49 -7.06
C PHE A 79 -6.42 3.62 -6.82
N ILE A 80 -6.01 4.41 -5.81
CA ILE A 80 -4.61 4.58 -5.41
C ILE A 80 -3.97 3.24 -5.06
N ASN A 81 -4.65 2.42 -4.25
CA ASN A 81 -4.17 1.07 -3.92
C ASN A 81 -3.91 0.25 -5.18
N ARG A 82 -4.91 0.10 -6.05
CA ARG A 82 -4.76 -0.67 -7.29
C ARG A 82 -3.62 -0.14 -8.18
N ARG A 83 -3.51 1.19 -8.31
CA ARG A 83 -2.46 1.84 -9.10
C ARG A 83 -1.07 1.63 -8.51
N LEU A 84 -0.93 1.74 -7.20
CA LEU A 84 0.34 1.55 -6.50
C LEU A 84 0.91 0.15 -6.79
N PHE A 85 0.10 -0.90 -6.61
CA PHE A 85 0.50 -2.28 -6.94
C PHE A 85 0.86 -2.43 -8.42
N GLY A 86 0.06 -1.87 -9.33
CA GLY A 86 0.27 -2.00 -10.77
C GLY A 86 1.54 -1.31 -11.27
N VAL A 87 1.77 -0.06 -10.84
CA VAL A 87 2.96 0.71 -11.20
C VAL A 87 4.21 0.05 -10.62
N LEU A 88 4.16 -0.34 -9.35
CA LEU A 88 5.30 -0.99 -8.70
C LEU A 88 5.66 -2.30 -9.42
N ASN A 89 4.67 -3.16 -9.66
CA ASN A 89 4.87 -4.42 -10.35
C ASN A 89 5.50 -4.21 -11.73
N THR A 90 4.93 -3.31 -12.53
CA THR A 90 5.40 -3.06 -13.90
C THR A 90 6.85 -2.58 -13.92
N ARG A 91 7.26 -1.72 -12.98
CA ARG A 91 8.62 -1.18 -12.95
C ARG A 91 9.63 -2.21 -12.44
N VAL A 92 9.30 -2.94 -11.38
CA VAL A 92 10.19 -3.94 -10.78
C VAL A 92 10.37 -5.14 -11.71
N SER A 93 9.29 -5.68 -12.29
CA SER A 93 9.38 -6.83 -13.20
C SER A 93 10.20 -6.54 -14.46
N ARG A 94 10.33 -5.27 -14.88
CA ARG A 94 11.20 -4.87 -16.01
C ARG A 94 12.69 -4.98 -15.69
N SER A 95 13.08 -4.85 -14.43
CA SER A 95 14.48 -5.00 -14.00
C SER A 95 14.83 -6.42 -13.54
N MET A 96 13.83 -7.30 -13.41
CA MET A 96 14.02 -8.67 -12.91
C MET A 96 14.21 -9.68 -14.04
N TYR A 97 15.04 -10.69 -13.79
CA TYR A 97 15.09 -11.91 -14.59
C TYR A 97 13.73 -12.62 -14.53
N HIS A 98 13.34 -13.26 -15.65
CA HIS A 98 12.04 -13.93 -15.76
C HIS A 98 11.80 -15.01 -14.70
N GLU A 99 12.86 -15.67 -14.24
CA GLU A 99 12.80 -16.71 -13.21
C GLU A 99 12.30 -16.17 -11.86
N ASP A 100 12.66 -14.92 -11.54
CA ASP A 100 12.32 -14.27 -10.27
C ASP A 100 10.93 -13.60 -10.28
N HIS A 101 10.30 -13.47 -11.45
CA HIS A 101 8.98 -12.84 -11.58
C HIS A 101 7.95 -13.54 -10.70
N ARG A 102 8.03 -14.86 -10.56
CA ARG A 102 7.07 -15.63 -9.74
C ARG A 102 7.19 -15.28 -8.26
N THR A 103 8.41 -15.22 -7.73
CA THR A 103 8.69 -14.84 -6.35
C THR A 103 8.16 -13.44 -6.05
N TRP A 104 8.42 -12.50 -6.96
CA TRP A 104 7.93 -11.13 -6.84
C TRP A 104 6.40 -11.01 -6.90
N HIS A 105 5.77 -11.64 -7.89
CA HIS A 105 4.31 -11.62 -8.02
C HIS A 105 3.63 -12.26 -6.81
N LEU A 106 4.19 -13.35 -6.27
CA LEU A 106 3.66 -14.00 -5.08
C LEU A 106 3.76 -13.09 -3.86
N ARG A 107 4.89 -12.40 -3.68
CA ARG A 107 5.06 -11.43 -2.59
C ARG A 107 4.09 -10.26 -2.70
N LEU A 108 3.89 -9.72 -3.90
CA LEU A 108 2.88 -8.68 -4.12
C LEU A 108 1.46 -9.16 -3.84
N ALA A 109 1.12 -10.40 -4.22
CA ALA A 109 -0.19 -10.98 -3.94
C ALA A 109 -0.46 -11.11 -2.43
N GLN A 110 0.55 -11.51 -1.66
CA GLN A 110 0.49 -11.54 -0.20
C GLN A 110 0.21 -10.15 0.40
N LEU A 111 0.97 -9.15 -0.04
CA LEU A 111 0.80 -7.76 0.42
C LEU A 111 -0.59 -7.23 0.06
N ARG A 112 -1.09 -7.54 -1.14
CA ARG A 112 -2.42 -7.14 -1.57
C ARG A 112 -3.53 -7.77 -0.72
N CYS A 113 -3.36 -9.02 -0.31
CA CYS A 113 -4.31 -9.67 0.60
C CYS A 113 -4.36 -9.03 2.00
N SER A 114 -3.40 -8.16 2.35
CA SER A 114 -3.43 -7.43 3.61
C SER A 114 -4.13 -6.06 3.55
N VAL A 115 -4.57 -5.61 2.36
CA VAL A 115 -5.37 -4.37 2.18
C VAL A 115 -6.74 -4.70 1.65
N THR A 116 -7.78 -4.16 2.28
CA THR A 116 -9.15 -4.26 1.77
C THR A 116 -9.23 -3.58 0.39
N ASP A 117 -9.45 -4.40 -0.62
CA ASP A 117 -9.54 -4.01 -2.03
C ASP A 117 -10.70 -4.81 -2.64
N ASP A 118 -11.15 -4.41 -3.83
CA ASP A 118 -12.31 -4.92 -4.56
C ASP A 118 -12.08 -6.36 -5.04
N VAL A 119 -10.82 -6.80 -4.98
CA VAL A 119 -10.35 -8.01 -5.62
C VAL A 119 -10.48 -9.19 -4.67
N GLY A 120 -11.70 -9.72 -4.62
CA GLY A 120 -12.00 -11.05 -4.10
C GLY A 120 -11.81 -11.23 -2.59
N LYS A 121 -11.93 -12.48 -2.14
CA LYS A 121 -11.69 -12.84 -0.73
C LYS A 121 -10.18 -12.91 -0.50
N GLN A 122 -9.69 -12.10 0.43
CA GLN A 122 -8.29 -12.14 0.87
C GLN A 122 -7.96 -13.50 1.48
N ILE A 123 -6.77 -14.01 1.18
CA ILE A 123 -6.24 -15.23 1.77
C ILE A 123 -5.69 -14.88 3.17
N PRO A 124 -6.15 -15.55 4.25
CA PRO A 124 -5.63 -15.29 5.60
C PRO A 124 -4.13 -15.62 5.73
N SER A 125 -3.43 -14.96 6.65
CA SER A 125 -1.99 -15.18 6.89
C SER A 125 -1.61 -16.66 7.10
N ALA A 126 -2.37 -17.40 7.89
CA ALA A 126 -2.13 -18.82 8.15
C ALA A 126 -2.13 -19.69 6.88
N TRP A 127 -2.93 -19.33 5.87
CA TRP A 127 -2.97 -20.04 4.60
C TRP A 127 -1.71 -19.76 3.76
N TRP A 128 -1.11 -18.58 3.90
CA TRP A 128 0.18 -18.27 3.27
C TRP A 128 1.32 -19.09 3.87
N ASP A 129 1.33 -19.27 5.20
CA ASP A 129 2.33 -20.10 5.86
C ASP A 129 2.22 -21.57 5.44
N MET A 130 0.98 -22.07 5.27
CA MET A 130 0.73 -23.40 4.71
C MET A 130 1.18 -23.50 3.25
N LEU A 131 0.83 -22.53 2.40
CA LEU A 131 1.19 -22.53 0.98
C LEU A 131 2.70 -22.53 0.77
N LEU A 132 3.43 -21.78 1.60
CA LEU A 132 4.88 -21.70 1.56
C LEU A 132 5.59 -22.81 2.34
N GLY A 133 4.84 -23.68 3.03
CA GLY A 133 5.39 -24.77 3.84
C GLY A 133 6.17 -24.29 5.07
N ILE A 134 5.96 -23.04 5.51
CA ILE A 134 6.69 -22.43 6.63
C ILE A 134 6.18 -22.98 7.98
N GLY A 135 4.95 -23.50 8.04
CA GLY A 135 4.33 -24.05 9.25
C GLY A 135 4.38 -25.58 9.42
N ALA A 136 5.11 -26.32 8.58
CA ALA A 136 5.14 -27.79 8.60
C ALA A 136 6.37 -28.39 9.33
N ARG A 137 6.80 -27.79 10.44
CA ARG A 137 7.81 -28.36 11.34
C ARG A 137 7.27 -28.53 12.74
#